data_AF-A0A2M6ZCF5-F1
#
_entry.id   AF-A0A2M6ZCF5-F1
#
_cell.length_a   1.000
_cell.length_b   1.000
_cell.length_c   1.000
_cell.angle_alpha   90.00
_cell.angle_beta   90.00
_cell.angle_gamma   90.00
#
_symmetry.space_group_name_H-M   'P 1'
#
loop_
_entity.id
_entity.type
_entity.pdbx_description
1 polymer ?
#
loop_
_entity_poly.entity_id
_entity_poly.type
_entity_poly.pdbx_seq_one_letter_code
_entity_poly.pdbx_strand_id
1 'polypeptide(L)'
;MLNIERKRPKRGCPLMRLLPQSTLRKMTFCDRRLLTALFALILTSVSGALSWASEPFSDFALGYYDPQEQIGHVTFFQKEPDGSGFVESSAAFSQEVIHLVNRNRLGAGLLPFKANTLLNALAQAHSDHMRNTGCFAHQCAGEYSPAERICLSGFGEFGGTQSLSDSGTESGGGGPGPGGGSCFIGEAIAAGYSSPASLVAGWMASPSHYAILMHPKLREIGVGFSAGGSHKTYWTLDAGSQPNVLPVFINFDDSETPVCQVTLSMTNEEVSGFGGIDYAHEVAISNKADLAGAVWEPYSPQKIWVLMEGPGPKTVYVKYRDPEGLEILSMDDILLR
;
A
#
# COMPACT_ATOMS: atom_id res chain seq x y z
N MET A 1 30.51 44.38 -27.76
CA MET A 1 29.19 44.57 -28.40
C MET A 1 29.15 43.68 -29.61
N LEU A 2 28.32 42.63 -29.63
CA LEU A 2 28.09 41.88 -30.85
C LEU A 2 26.66 41.34 -30.87
N ASN A 3 26.02 41.69 -31.98
CA ASN A 3 24.61 41.66 -32.29
C ASN A 3 24.03 40.25 -32.39
N ILE A 4 22.75 40.20 -32.04
CA ILE A 4 21.82 39.13 -32.36
C ILE A 4 21.53 39.16 -33.86
N GLU A 5 21.86 38.10 -34.59
CA GLU A 5 21.25 37.79 -35.89
C GLU A 5 20.47 36.47 -35.80
N ARG A 6 19.14 36.58 -35.97
CA ARG A 6 18.23 35.44 -36.11
C ARG A 6 18.36 34.87 -37.52
N LYS A 7 18.90 33.65 -37.66
CA LYS A 7 18.76 32.83 -38.87
C LYS A 7 17.90 31.59 -38.57
N ARG A 8 16.77 31.46 -39.28
CA ARG A 8 16.00 30.20 -39.37
C ARG A 8 16.67 29.27 -40.39
N PRO A 9 16.70 27.95 -40.13
CA PRO A 9 16.58 26.94 -41.19
C PRO A 9 15.38 26.03 -40.88
N LYS A 10 14.37 25.96 -41.75
CA LYS A 10 14.20 25.09 -42.93
C LYS A 10 14.16 23.58 -42.61
N ARG A 11 13.01 23.01 -42.99
CA ARG A 11 12.60 21.60 -42.89
C ARG A 11 13.59 20.70 -43.61
N GLY A 12 13.93 19.58 -42.98
CA GLY A 12 14.71 18.49 -43.58
C GLY A 12 15.06 17.47 -42.51
N CYS A 13 14.39 16.31 -42.55
CA CYS A 13 14.73 15.14 -41.76
C CYS A 13 15.98 14.49 -42.35
N PRO A 14 17.02 14.14 -41.56
CA PRO A 14 17.88 13.01 -41.88
C PRO A 14 17.64 11.87 -40.89
N LEU A 15 17.38 10.70 -41.47
CA LEU A 15 17.49 9.39 -40.83
C LEU A 15 18.81 9.29 -40.05
N MET A 16 18.75 8.85 -38.80
CA MET A 16 19.93 8.28 -38.12
C MET A 16 19.55 7.12 -37.21
N ARG A 17 19.95 5.93 -37.67
CA ARG A 17 20.57 4.81 -36.95
C ARG A 17 20.07 4.49 -35.53
N LEU A 18 19.45 3.32 -35.42
CA LEU A 18 19.19 2.56 -34.20
C LEU A 18 20.49 2.24 -33.43
N LEU A 19 20.54 2.61 -32.14
CA LEU A 19 21.25 1.94 -31.03
C LEU A 19 20.52 2.32 -29.71
N PRO A 20 20.65 1.53 -28.62
CA PRO A 20 19.53 1.04 -27.79
C PRO A 20 18.98 2.05 -26.77
N GLN A 21 17.67 2.00 -26.52
CA GLN A 21 16.97 2.88 -25.56
C GLN A 21 17.03 2.31 -24.14
N SER A 22 17.92 2.88 -23.32
CA SER A 22 17.56 3.24 -21.96
C SER A 22 17.07 4.71 -21.97
N THR A 23 16.19 5.06 -21.05
CA THR A 23 15.63 6.41 -20.77
C THR A 23 14.22 6.66 -21.33
N LEU A 24 13.22 6.52 -20.44
CA LEU A 24 11.92 7.19 -20.50
C LEU A 24 12.10 8.67 -20.87
N ARG A 25 11.64 9.08 -22.06
CA ARG A 25 11.57 10.51 -22.42
C ARG A 25 10.39 11.14 -21.66
N LYS A 26 10.70 12.09 -20.77
CA LYS A 26 9.74 13.09 -20.29
C LYS A 26 9.06 13.75 -21.49
N MET A 27 7.75 13.58 -21.62
CA MET A 27 6.92 14.43 -22.47
C MET A 27 6.07 15.31 -21.58
N THR A 28 6.32 16.62 -21.63
CA THR A 28 5.52 17.64 -20.96
C THR A 28 4.45 18.11 -21.94
N PHE A 29 3.16 17.97 -21.59
CA PHE A 29 2.06 18.48 -22.41
C PHE A 29 1.31 19.59 -21.68
N CYS A 30 1.03 20.68 -22.38
CA CYS A 30 0.54 21.93 -21.81
C CYS A 30 -0.96 22.19 -22.09
N ASP A 31 -1.74 21.18 -22.52
CA ASP A 31 -3.17 21.39 -22.84
C ASP A 31 -4.04 20.13 -22.68
N ARG A 32 -5.15 20.25 -21.93
CA ARG A 32 -6.11 19.19 -21.57
C ARG A 32 -6.89 18.63 -22.77
N ARG A 33 -6.97 19.36 -23.89
CA ARG A 33 -7.70 18.95 -25.10
C ARG A 33 -6.90 18.05 -26.05
N LEU A 34 -5.59 17.93 -25.85
CA LEU A 34 -4.71 17.10 -26.69
C LEU A 34 -4.66 15.63 -26.25
N LEU A 35 -5.03 15.30 -25.00
CA LEU A 35 -5.05 13.92 -24.50
C LEU A 35 -6.06 13.02 -25.24
N THR A 36 -7.25 13.54 -25.56
CA THR A 36 -8.30 12.78 -26.26
C THR A 36 -7.95 12.51 -27.73
N ALA A 37 -7.15 13.37 -28.37
CA ALA A 37 -6.70 13.17 -29.74
C ALA A 37 -5.57 12.13 -29.86
N LEU A 38 -4.77 11.94 -28.81
CA LEU A 38 -3.69 10.93 -28.77
C LEU A 38 -4.22 9.51 -28.57
N PHE A 39 -5.40 9.34 -27.97
CA PHE A 39 -6.10 8.05 -27.87
C PHE A 39 -6.41 7.43 -29.25
N ALA A 40 -6.62 8.25 -30.29
CA ALA A 40 -6.88 7.78 -31.64
C ALA A 40 -5.59 7.45 -32.43
N LEU A 41 -4.42 8.00 -32.05
CA LEU A 41 -3.19 7.85 -32.83
C LEU A 41 -2.37 6.61 -32.43
N ILE A 42 -2.44 6.21 -31.15
CA ILE A 42 -1.69 5.03 -30.64
C ILE A 42 -2.24 3.72 -31.23
N LEU A 43 -3.52 3.68 -31.61
CA LEU A 43 -4.16 2.49 -32.21
C LEU A 43 -3.85 2.27 -33.69
N THR A 44 -3.37 3.28 -34.45
CA THR A 44 -3.21 3.15 -35.91
C THR A 44 -1.77 2.92 -36.39
N SER A 45 -0.75 2.92 -35.52
CA SER A 45 0.66 2.80 -35.97
C SER A 45 1.35 1.46 -35.64
N VAL A 46 0.64 0.47 -35.12
CA VAL A 46 1.21 -0.88 -34.90
C VAL A 46 0.47 -1.91 -35.75
N SER A 47 0.57 -1.74 -37.06
CA SER A 47 0.21 -2.77 -38.05
C SER A 47 1.38 -2.92 -39.01
N GLY A 48 2.50 -3.44 -38.52
CA GLY A 48 3.73 -3.54 -39.28
C GLY A 48 4.78 -4.40 -38.57
N ALA A 49 4.63 -5.71 -38.74
CA ALA A 49 5.60 -6.79 -38.56
C ALA A 49 6.92 -6.50 -37.82
N LEU A 50 7.09 -7.10 -36.63
CA LEU A 50 8.34 -7.70 -36.15
C LEU A 50 8.04 -8.65 -34.99
N SER A 51 8.48 -9.90 -35.11
CA SER A 51 8.13 -11.04 -34.29
C SER A 51 9.19 -11.35 -33.23
N TRP A 52 9.18 -10.69 -32.07
CA TRP A 52 9.96 -11.12 -30.89
C TRP A 52 9.36 -10.58 -29.58
N ALA A 53 9.13 -11.49 -28.61
CA ALA A 53 8.66 -11.31 -27.23
C ALA A 53 7.25 -10.69 -27.04
N SER A 54 6.22 -11.54 -27.11
CA SER A 54 4.88 -11.22 -26.59
C SER A 54 4.82 -11.44 -25.08
N GLU A 55 5.33 -10.49 -24.30
CA GLU A 55 4.74 -10.23 -22.99
C GLU A 55 3.66 -9.16 -23.25
N PRO A 56 2.36 -9.50 -23.26
CA PRO A 56 1.34 -8.48 -23.39
C PRO A 56 1.39 -7.64 -22.11
N PHE A 57 1.71 -6.36 -22.20
CA PHE A 57 1.57 -5.42 -21.09
C PHE A 57 0.14 -5.55 -20.52
N SER A 58 0.00 -6.14 -19.33
CA SER A 58 -1.29 -6.40 -18.69
C SER A 58 -1.91 -5.11 -18.14
N ASP A 59 -1.05 -4.16 -17.75
CA ASP A 59 -1.41 -2.96 -17.00
C ASP A 59 -0.54 -1.76 -17.42
N PHE A 60 -1.08 -0.54 -17.33
CA PHE A 60 -0.28 0.68 -17.53
C PHE A 60 -0.79 1.85 -16.67
N ALA A 61 0.10 2.78 -16.34
CA ALA A 61 -0.24 3.99 -15.61
C ALA A 61 -0.02 5.23 -16.49
N LEU A 62 -0.98 6.17 -16.47
CA LEU A 62 -0.82 7.49 -17.08
C LEU A 62 -0.61 8.51 -15.97
N GLY A 63 0.57 9.12 -15.97
CA GLY A 63 0.91 10.22 -15.08
C GLY A 63 0.78 11.58 -15.77
N TYR A 64 0.26 12.58 -15.07
CA TYR A 64 0.51 13.98 -15.42
C TYR A 64 0.80 14.81 -14.17
N TYR A 65 1.62 15.85 -14.31
CA TYR A 65 1.96 16.76 -13.22
C TYR A 65 1.14 18.04 -13.37
N ASP A 66 0.40 18.42 -12.33
CA ASP A 66 -0.27 19.72 -12.24
C ASP A 66 0.66 20.73 -11.54
N PRO A 67 1.20 21.72 -12.29
CA PRO A 67 2.11 22.71 -11.71
C PRO A 67 1.40 23.75 -10.82
N GLN A 68 0.06 23.87 -10.87
CA GLN A 68 -0.69 24.79 -9.99
C GLN A 68 -0.89 24.20 -8.61
N GLU A 69 -1.14 22.90 -8.53
CA GLU A 69 -1.33 22.19 -7.26
C GLU A 69 -0.03 21.57 -6.73
N GLN A 70 1.04 21.56 -7.54
CA GLN A 70 2.30 20.85 -7.28
C GLN A 70 2.12 19.34 -7.03
N ILE A 71 1.09 18.75 -7.63
CA ILE A 71 0.71 17.35 -7.44
C ILE A 71 0.92 16.56 -8.73
N GLY A 72 1.42 15.32 -8.60
CA GLY A 72 1.39 14.33 -9.66
C GLY A 72 0.07 13.55 -9.60
N HIS A 73 -0.64 13.48 -10.71
CA HIS A 73 -1.78 12.58 -10.88
C HIS A 73 -1.30 11.32 -11.57
N VAL A 74 -1.69 10.16 -11.03
CA VAL A 74 -1.43 8.87 -11.67
C VAL A 74 -2.76 8.13 -11.75
N THR A 75 -3.16 7.77 -12.97
CA THR A 75 -4.30 6.89 -13.21
C THR A 75 -3.79 5.55 -13.70
N PHE A 76 -4.18 4.49 -13.01
CA PHE A 76 -3.78 3.14 -13.33
C PHE A 76 -4.88 2.43 -14.10
N PHE A 77 -4.50 1.76 -15.17
CA PHE A 77 -5.41 1.06 -16.06
C PHE A 77 -5.07 -0.42 -16.07
N GLN A 78 -6.06 -1.24 -15.72
CA GLN A 78 -6.00 -2.69 -15.81
C GLN A 78 -6.81 -3.17 -17.02
N LYS A 79 -6.29 -4.19 -17.71
CA LYS A 79 -7.00 -4.80 -18.83
C LYS A 79 -8.26 -5.54 -18.33
N GLU A 80 -9.39 -5.29 -18.98
CA GLU A 80 -10.64 -5.99 -18.69
C GLU A 80 -10.51 -7.51 -18.95
N PRO A 81 -11.09 -8.38 -18.11
CA PRO A 81 -11.00 -9.84 -18.27
C PRO A 81 -11.56 -10.35 -19.61
N ASP A 82 -12.52 -9.64 -20.20
CA ASP A 82 -13.11 -9.96 -21.50
C ASP A 82 -12.33 -9.37 -22.69
N GLY A 83 -11.25 -8.64 -22.43
CA GLY A 83 -10.42 -7.98 -23.44
C GLY A 83 -11.09 -6.80 -24.14
N SER A 84 -12.23 -6.30 -23.64
CA SER A 84 -13.00 -5.20 -24.25
C SER A 84 -12.33 -3.83 -24.12
N GLY A 85 -11.35 -3.68 -23.23
CA GLY A 85 -10.62 -2.45 -23.03
C GLY A 85 -9.76 -2.44 -21.78
N PHE A 86 -9.51 -1.24 -21.27
CA PHE A 86 -8.82 -0.99 -20.01
C PHE A 86 -9.71 -0.15 -19.10
N VAL A 87 -9.74 -0.49 -17.81
CA VAL A 87 -10.47 0.24 -16.78
C VAL A 87 -9.56 0.73 -15.69
N GLU A 88 -9.99 1.80 -15.03
CA GLU A 88 -9.31 2.33 -13.86
C GLU A 88 -9.22 1.24 -12.77
N SER A 89 -8.00 0.93 -12.32
CA SER A 89 -7.78 -0.17 -11.36
C SER A 89 -7.98 0.32 -9.93
N SER A 90 -9.00 -0.20 -9.25
CA SER A 90 -9.22 0.03 -7.82
C SER A 90 -8.02 -0.42 -6.98
N ALA A 91 -7.37 -1.51 -7.34
CA ALA A 91 -6.19 -2.03 -6.64
C ALA A 91 -5.03 -1.03 -6.63
N ALA A 92 -4.80 -0.36 -7.76
CA ALA A 92 -3.71 0.60 -7.85
C ALA A 92 -4.04 1.94 -7.17
N PHE A 93 -5.32 2.34 -7.12
CA PHE A 93 -5.76 3.43 -6.26
C PHE A 93 -5.55 3.13 -4.79
N SER A 94 -5.95 1.93 -4.33
CA SER A 94 -5.72 1.49 -2.95
C SER A 94 -4.24 1.50 -2.59
N GLN A 95 -3.37 1.02 -3.50
CA GLN A 95 -1.93 1.03 -3.29
C GLN A 95 -1.35 2.44 -3.18
N GLU A 96 -1.79 3.38 -4.04
CA GLU A 96 -1.35 4.78 -3.95
C GLU A 96 -1.83 5.46 -2.66
N VAL A 97 -3.06 5.17 -2.20
CA VAL A 97 -3.54 5.68 -0.91
C VAL A 97 -2.65 5.16 0.23
N ILE A 98 -2.34 3.86 0.27
CA ILE A 98 -1.44 3.27 1.27
C ILE A 98 -0.06 3.93 1.22
N HIS A 99 0.50 4.12 0.02
CA HIS A 99 1.80 4.79 -0.17
C HIS A 99 1.78 6.22 0.41
N LEU A 100 0.76 7.01 0.09
CA LEU A 100 0.62 8.38 0.57
C LEU A 100 0.40 8.45 2.09
N VAL A 101 -0.38 7.53 2.66
CA VAL A 101 -0.55 7.43 4.12
C VAL A 101 0.80 7.10 4.78
N ASN A 102 1.52 6.10 4.27
CA ASN A 102 2.84 5.71 4.80
C ASN A 102 3.87 6.84 4.68
N ARG A 103 3.85 7.63 3.60
CA ARG A 103 4.67 8.84 3.49
C ARG A 103 4.36 9.87 4.57
N ASN A 104 3.09 10.09 4.90
CA ASN A 104 2.70 11.00 5.99
C ASN A 104 3.16 10.45 7.35
N ARG A 105 3.00 9.14 7.58
CA ARG A 105 3.46 8.47 8.81
C ARG A 105 4.96 8.61 9.00
N LEU A 106 5.74 8.34 7.96
CA LEU A 106 7.21 8.52 7.98
C LEU A 106 7.61 9.97 8.24
N GLY A 107 6.91 10.94 7.62
CA GLY A 107 7.12 12.36 7.88
C GLY A 107 6.84 12.78 9.33
N ALA A 108 5.98 12.03 10.03
CA ALA A 108 5.68 12.20 11.45
C ALA A 108 6.57 11.35 12.38
N GLY A 109 7.54 10.61 11.84
CA GLY A 109 8.42 9.73 12.63
C GLY A 109 7.78 8.40 13.04
N LEU A 110 6.67 8.00 12.41
CA LEU A 110 5.99 6.73 12.63
C LEU A 110 6.43 5.70 11.60
N LEU A 111 6.42 4.42 12.00
CA LEU A 111 6.58 3.31 11.05
C LEU A 111 5.42 3.24 10.06
N PRO A 112 5.66 2.78 8.83
CA PRO A 112 4.59 2.58 7.86
C PRO A 112 3.60 1.52 8.36
N PHE A 113 2.39 1.54 7.83
CA PHE A 113 1.49 0.39 7.94
C PHE A 113 1.87 -0.67 6.92
N LYS A 114 1.75 -1.94 7.30
CA LYS A 114 1.84 -3.08 6.38
C LYS A 114 0.51 -3.25 5.64
N ALA A 115 0.56 -3.36 4.32
CA ALA A 115 -0.65 -3.68 3.56
C ALA A 115 -1.18 -5.07 3.92
N ASN A 116 -2.47 -5.18 4.19
CA ASN A 116 -3.13 -6.42 4.58
C ASN A 116 -4.28 -6.74 3.60
N THR A 117 -4.23 -7.93 3.02
CA THR A 117 -5.18 -8.37 1.99
C THR A 117 -6.59 -8.60 2.52
N LEU A 118 -6.73 -9.03 3.78
CA LEU A 118 -8.02 -9.19 4.44
C LEU A 118 -8.68 -7.83 4.67
N LEU A 119 -7.95 -6.86 5.23
CA LEU A 119 -8.45 -5.49 5.38
C LEU A 119 -8.80 -4.85 4.03
N ASN A 120 -7.98 -5.05 3.00
CA ASN A 120 -8.29 -4.58 1.64
C ASN A 120 -9.63 -5.13 1.15
N ALA A 121 -9.86 -6.43 1.31
CA ALA A 121 -11.10 -7.08 0.85
C ALA A 121 -12.34 -6.56 1.60
N LEU A 122 -12.22 -6.36 2.91
CA LEU A 122 -13.31 -5.83 3.74
C LEU A 122 -13.63 -4.36 3.42
N ALA A 123 -12.59 -3.54 3.30
CA ALA A 123 -12.73 -2.13 2.91
C ALA A 123 -13.36 -1.99 1.52
N GLN A 124 -12.95 -2.84 0.57
CA GLN A 124 -13.51 -2.88 -0.77
C GLN A 124 -15.00 -3.26 -0.75
N ALA A 125 -15.36 -4.31 0.00
CA ALA A 125 -16.75 -4.74 0.14
C ALA A 125 -17.64 -3.62 0.69
N HIS A 126 -17.16 -2.89 1.71
CA HIS A 126 -17.91 -1.77 2.27
C HIS A 126 -18.03 -0.59 1.29
N SER A 127 -16.97 -0.26 0.55
CA SER A 127 -17.01 0.75 -0.51
C SER A 127 -18.05 0.40 -1.60
N ASP A 128 -18.10 -0.85 -2.01
CA ASP A 128 -19.09 -1.34 -2.99
C ASP A 128 -20.52 -1.30 -2.43
N HIS A 129 -20.71 -1.64 -1.15
CA HIS A 129 -22.02 -1.57 -0.51
C HIS A 129 -22.54 -0.13 -0.41
N MET A 130 -21.70 0.81 0.01
CA MET A 130 -22.04 2.24 0.02
C MET A 130 -22.43 2.73 -1.38
N ARG A 131 -21.66 2.35 -2.41
CA ARG A 131 -22.00 2.67 -3.81
C ARG A 131 -23.35 2.10 -4.22
N ASN A 132 -23.60 0.83 -3.94
CA ASN A 132 -24.78 0.11 -4.43
C ASN A 132 -26.08 0.57 -3.76
N THR A 133 -26.00 0.97 -2.49
CA THR A 133 -27.16 1.37 -1.70
C THR A 133 -27.38 2.88 -1.67
N GLY A 134 -26.37 3.67 -2.09
CA GLY A 134 -26.37 5.12 -1.94
C GLY A 134 -26.21 5.58 -0.49
N CYS A 135 -25.92 4.65 0.43
CA CYS A 135 -25.58 4.95 1.81
C CYS A 135 -24.17 5.55 1.92
N PHE A 136 -23.95 6.41 2.91
CA PHE A 136 -22.63 6.90 3.28
C PHE A 136 -22.53 6.96 4.82
N ALA A 137 -22.15 5.84 5.43
CA ALA A 137 -22.01 5.68 6.87
C ALA A 137 -21.08 4.49 7.15
N HIS A 138 -20.39 4.53 8.30
CA HIS A 138 -19.55 3.42 8.79
C HIS A 138 -20.32 2.09 8.91
N GLN A 139 -21.63 2.16 9.11
CA GLN A 139 -22.53 1.02 9.07
C GLN A 139 -23.77 1.38 8.27
N CYS A 140 -23.91 0.77 7.09
CA CYS A 140 -25.13 0.90 6.31
C CYS A 140 -26.17 -0.15 6.73
N ALA A 141 -27.43 0.10 6.38
CA ALA A 141 -28.51 -0.86 6.67
C ALA A 141 -28.19 -2.22 6.02
N GLY A 142 -28.28 -3.29 6.83
CA GLY A 142 -27.97 -4.65 6.39
C GLY A 142 -26.50 -5.04 6.46
N GLU A 143 -25.61 -4.17 6.94
CA GLU A 143 -24.21 -4.50 7.21
C GLU A 143 -23.92 -4.63 8.70
N TYR A 144 -22.92 -5.46 9.01
CA TYR A 144 -22.20 -5.45 10.28
C TYR A 144 -21.51 -4.10 10.50
N SER A 145 -21.30 -3.73 11.77
CA SER A 145 -20.46 -2.58 12.13
C SER A 145 -19.00 -2.79 11.68
N PRO A 146 -18.16 -1.74 11.59
CA PRO A 146 -16.76 -1.89 11.19
C PRO A 146 -16.00 -2.91 12.04
N ALA A 147 -16.20 -2.85 13.37
CA ALA A 147 -15.59 -3.79 14.29
C ALA A 147 -16.04 -5.23 14.03
N GLU A 148 -17.34 -5.47 13.80
CA GLU A 148 -17.84 -6.80 13.46
C GLU A 148 -17.34 -7.28 12.09
N ARG A 149 -17.28 -6.41 11.07
CA ARG A 149 -16.75 -6.75 9.73
C ARG A 149 -15.30 -7.24 9.81
N ILE A 150 -14.47 -6.55 10.60
CA ILE A 150 -13.05 -6.84 10.71
C ILE A 150 -12.79 -7.98 11.71
N CYS A 151 -13.34 -7.92 12.92
CA CYS A 151 -13.04 -8.92 13.95
C CYS A 151 -13.57 -10.30 13.62
N LEU A 152 -14.81 -10.39 13.12
CA LEU A 152 -15.42 -11.68 12.82
C LEU A 152 -14.84 -12.32 11.55
N SER A 153 -13.99 -11.62 10.81
CA SER A 153 -13.27 -12.19 9.67
C SER A 153 -12.00 -12.95 10.06
N GLY A 154 -11.69 -13.02 11.36
CA GLY A 154 -10.46 -13.64 11.87
C GLY A 154 -9.26 -12.69 11.94
N PHE A 155 -9.44 -11.38 11.75
CA PHE A 155 -8.39 -10.33 11.84
C PHE A 155 -7.85 -10.14 13.29
N GLY A 156 -7.99 -11.13 14.16
CA GLY A 156 -7.45 -11.15 15.52
C GLY A 156 -7.18 -12.56 16.06
N GLU A 157 -7.27 -13.61 15.23
CA GLU A 157 -7.22 -15.01 15.68
C GLU A 157 -5.88 -15.73 15.43
N PHE A 158 -4.87 -15.06 14.87
CA PHE A 158 -3.58 -15.71 14.57
C PHE A 158 -2.63 -15.76 15.80
N GLY A 159 -2.45 -16.95 16.35
CA GLY A 159 -1.45 -17.28 17.38
C GLY A 159 -1.56 -18.75 17.78
N GLY A 160 -0.54 -19.55 17.47
CA GLY A 160 -0.55 -21.00 17.69
C GLY A 160 -0.90 -21.40 19.13
N THR A 161 -1.87 -22.31 19.24
CA THR A 161 -2.21 -23.16 20.41
C THR A 161 -2.10 -22.48 21.79
N GLN A 162 -3.18 -21.87 22.27
CA GLN A 162 -3.99 -22.39 23.39
C GLN A 162 -5.30 -21.62 23.46
N SER A 163 -6.41 -22.37 23.46
CA SER A 163 -7.69 -21.88 23.94
C SER A 163 -7.54 -21.46 25.39
N LEU A 164 -7.68 -20.17 25.68
CA LEU A 164 -7.84 -19.68 27.05
C LEU A 164 -9.08 -18.80 27.11
N SER A 165 -10.09 -19.40 27.71
CA SER A 165 -11.31 -18.81 28.20
C SER A 165 -11.06 -17.65 29.16
N ASP A 166 -11.84 -16.59 28.96
CA ASP A 166 -12.51 -15.75 29.97
C ASP A 166 -11.63 -15.06 31.02
N SER A 167 -11.49 -13.74 30.90
CA SER A 167 -11.79 -12.73 31.94
C SER A 167 -10.99 -11.43 31.71
N GLY A 168 -11.68 -10.28 31.77
CA GLY A 168 -11.01 -9.00 31.96
C GLY A 168 -11.50 -7.86 31.08
N THR A 169 -12.60 -7.26 31.53
CA THR A 169 -13.14 -5.97 31.08
C THR A 169 -12.12 -4.83 31.09
N GLU A 170 -11.95 -4.13 29.96
CA GLU A 170 -11.88 -2.67 29.98
C GLU A 170 -12.71 -2.07 28.83
N SER A 171 -13.58 -1.16 29.24
CA SER A 171 -14.69 -0.58 28.50
C SER A 171 -14.24 0.63 27.71
N GLY A 172 -14.18 0.48 26.39
CA GLY A 172 -14.08 1.56 25.40
C GLY A 172 -14.71 1.14 24.08
N GLY A 173 -16.05 1.05 24.03
CA GLY A 173 -16.81 0.79 22.79
C GLY A 173 -16.95 -0.69 22.40
N GLY A 174 -17.51 -1.51 23.29
CA GLY A 174 -17.81 -2.93 23.05
C GLY A 174 -19.03 -3.17 22.13
N GLY A 175 -19.20 -4.36 21.56
CA GLY A 175 -18.91 -5.61 22.25
C GLY A 175 -18.41 -6.79 21.40
N PRO A 176 -17.77 -7.76 22.07
CA PRO A 176 -17.47 -9.06 21.50
C PRO A 176 -18.72 -9.97 21.56
N GLY A 177 -19.02 -10.65 20.45
CA GLY A 177 -19.85 -11.85 20.47
C GLY A 177 -19.11 -13.01 21.16
N PRO A 178 -19.80 -14.09 21.52
CA PRO A 178 -19.27 -15.11 22.41
C PRO A 178 -18.17 -15.94 21.71
N GLY A 179 -16.91 -15.67 22.03
CA GLY A 179 -15.80 -16.62 21.87
C GLY A 179 -14.65 -16.24 20.92
N GLY A 180 -13.96 -15.11 21.11
CA GLY A 180 -12.61 -14.89 20.52
C GLY A 180 -12.21 -13.42 20.31
N GLY A 181 -11.09 -13.01 20.94
CA GLY A 181 -10.22 -11.85 20.58
C GLY A 181 -10.80 -10.43 20.52
N SER A 182 -10.23 -9.48 21.29
CA SER A 182 -10.45 -8.04 21.07
C SER A 182 -9.55 -7.53 19.95
N CYS A 183 -10.09 -7.08 18.81
CA CYS A 183 -9.28 -6.45 17.76
C CYS A 183 -9.14 -4.95 17.99
N PHE A 184 -7.92 -4.44 17.80
CA PHE A 184 -7.63 -3.02 17.82
C PHE A 184 -7.66 -2.49 16.38
N ILE A 185 -8.71 -1.73 16.04
CA ILE A 185 -9.01 -1.32 14.66
C ILE A 185 -9.39 0.16 14.57
N GLY A 186 -9.32 0.71 13.37
CA GLY A 186 -9.86 2.02 13.02
C GLY A 186 -10.33 2.05 11.56
N GLU A 187 -11.43 2.76 11.29
CA GLU A 187 -11.98 2.92 9.95
C GLU A 187 -12.13 4.41 9.58
N ALA A 188 -11.71 4.77 8.37
CA ALA A 188 -11.96 6.07 7.77
C ALA A 188 -12.71 5.89 6.44
N ILE A 189 -13.83 6.59 6.26
CA ILE A 189 -14.59 6.59 5.00
C ILE A 189 -14.59 7.97 4.36
N ALA A 190 -14.70 8.03 3.04
CA ALA A 190 -14.84 9.27 2.28
C ALA A 190 -15.61 9.05 0.99
N ALA A 191 -16.20 10.12 0.46
CA ALA A 191 -16.89 10.07 -0.82
C ALA A 191 -16.68 11.37 -1.61
N GLY A 192 -16.76 11.29 -2.94
CA GLY A 192 -16.65 12.44 -3.84
C GLY A 192 -15.23 12.91 -4.17
N TYR A 193 -14.19 12.33 -3.58
CA TYR A 193 -12.79 12.59 -3.94
C TYR A 193 -12.44 11.86 -5.23
N SER A 194 -11.78 12.57 -6.16
CA SER A 194 -11.43 12.05 -7.49
C SER A 194 -9.98 11.57 -7.61
N SER A 195 -9.19 11.62 -6.53
CA SER A 195 -7.81 11.10 -6.53
C SER A 195 -7.34 10.71 -5.12
N PRO A 196 -6.41 9.74 -5.00
CA PRO A 196 -5.75 9.40 -3.74
C PRO A 196 -5.13 10.60 -3.03
N ALA A 197 -4.45 11.48 -3.76
CA ALA A 197 -3.81 12.67 -3.20
C ALA A 197 -4.84 13.59 -2.51
N SER A 198 -5.95 13.90 -3.21
CA SER A 198 -7.02 14.72 -2.64
C SER A 198 -7.71 14.05 -1.45
N LEU A 199 -7.90 12.73 -1.51
CA LEU A 199 -8.49 11.93 -0.44
C LEU A 199 -7.64 11.98 0.82
N VAL A 200 -6.35 11.63 0.70
CA VAL A 200 -5.42 11.59 1.84
C VAL A 200 -5.25 13.00 2.42
N ALA A 201 -5.16 14.04 1.59
CA ALA A 201 -5.14 15.42 2.07
C ALA A 201 -6.41 15.76 2.88
N GLY A 202 -7.59 15.33 2.40
CA GLY A 202 -8.86 15.50 3.11
C GLY A 202 -8.90 14.79 4.46
N TRP A 203 -8.44 13.53 4.53
CA TRP A 203 -8.33 12.80 5.79
C TRP A 203 -7.32 13.42 6.75
N MET A 204 -6.16 13.85 6.27
CA MET A 204 -5.13 14.51 7.10
C MET A 204 -5.62 15.85 7.68
N ALA A 205 -6.49 16.57 6.98
CA ALA A 205 -7.09 17.82 7.46
C ALA A 205 -8.24 17.61 8.48
N SER A 206 -8.71 16.37 8.64
CA SER A 206 -9.84 16.03 9.52
C SER A 206 -9.34 15.40 10.82
N PRO A 207 -9.53 16.02 12.00
CA PRO A 207 -8.99 15.52 13.26
C PRO A 207 -9.32 14.05 13.58
N SER A 208 -10.55 13.61 13.30
CA SER A 208 -10.98 12.22 13.52
C SER A 208 -10.26 11.21 12.63
N HIS A 209 -10.10 11.52 11.33
CA HIS A 209 -9.42 10.66 10.38
C HIS A 209 -7.91 10.67 10.62
N TYR A 210 -7.32 11.84 10.88
CA TYR A 210 -5.92 11.98 11.26
C TYR A 210 -5.55 11.09 12.46
N ALA A 211 -6.42 11.02 13.49
CA ALA A 211 -6.20 10.21 14.67
C ALA A 211 -6.06 8.70 14.36
N ILE A 212 -6.69 8.22 13.28
CA ILE A 212 -6.56 6.83 12.80
C ILE A 212 -5.28 6.69 11.99
N LEU A 213 -5.10 7.53 10.96
CA LEU A 213 -3.96 7.43 10.03
C LEU A 213 -2.61 7.54 10.77
N MET A 214 -2.54 8.37 11.80
CA MET A 214 -1.34 8.63 12.58
C MET A 214 -1.31 7.88 13.92
N HIS A 215 -2.20 6.90 14.13
CA HIS A 215 -2.18 6.13 15.37
C HIS A 215 -0.88 5.30 15.45
N PRO A 216 -0.08 5.40 16.53
CA PRO A 216 1.20 4.70 16.64
C PRO A 216 1.03 3.18 16.79
N LYS A 217 -0.08 2.76 17.43
CA LYS A 217 -0.36 1.35 17.72
C LYS A 217 -1.04 0.57 16.60
N LEU A 218 -1.49 1.23 15.53
CA LEU A 218 -2.00 0.53 14.34
C LEU A 218 -0.80 0.08 13.50
N ARG A 219 -0.84 -1.13 12.94
CA ARG A 219 0.30 -1.73 12.24
C ARG A 219 0.00 -2.14 10.81
N GLU A 220 -1.27 -2.37 10.50
CA GLU A 220 -1.73 -2.90 9.23
C GLU A 220 -2.83 -2.03 8.63
N ILE A 221 -2.92 -2.01 7.29
CA ILE A 221 -3.87 -1.18 6.54
C ILE A 221 -4.46 -1.94 5.36
N GLY A 222 -5.73 -1.66 5.06
CA GLY A 222 -6.36 -1.96 3.80
C GLY A 222 -7.21 -0.79 3.31
N VAL A 223 -7.36 -0.66 1.99
CA VAL A 223 -8.11 0.40 1.33
C VAL A 223 -9.02 -0.18 0.24
N GLY A 224 -10.28 0.22 0.26
CA GLY A 224 -11.27 -0.05 -0.76
C GLY A 224 -11.63 1.20 -1.55
N PHE A 225 -11.95 1.01 -2.83
CA PHE A 225 -12.41 2.08 -3.72
C PHE A 225 -13.53 1.59 -4.63
N SER A 226 -14.62 2.37 -4.70
CA SER A 226 -15.70 2.12 -5.65
C SER A 226 -16.13 3.40 -6.36
N ALA A 227 -16.10 3.39 -7.70
CA ALA A 227 -16.58 4.48 -8.53
C ALA A 227 -18.07 4.33 -8.88
N GLY A 228 -18.77 5.45 -9.09
CA GLY A 228 -20.20 5.51 -9.40
C GLY A 228 -21.06 5.91 -8.20
N GLY A 229 -22.36 5.58 -8.25
CA GLY A 229 -23.33 5.89 -7.18
C GLY A 229 -23.65 7.39 -7.02
N SER A 230 -24.39 7.72 -5.98
CA SER A 230 -24.87 9.10 -5.71
C SER A 230 -23.74 10.07 -5.38
N HIS A 231 -22.64 9.58 -4.79
CA HIS A 231 -21.48 10.39 -4.42
C HIS A 231 -20.30 10.32 -5.42
N LYS A 232 -20.48 9.67 -6.57
CA LYS A 232 -19.48 9.48 -7.65
C LYS A 232 -18.28 8.59 -7.32
N THR A 233 -17.77 8.65 -6.09
CA THR A 233 -16.69 7.79 -5.58
C THR A 233 -16.93 7.50 -4.10
N TYR A 234 -16.53 6.32 -3.67
CA TYR A 234 -16.60 5.83 -2.29
C TYR A 234 -15.26 5.19 -1.93
N TRP A 235 -14.77 5.53 -0.74
CA TRP A 235 -13.48 5.10 -0.22
C TRP A 235 -13.66 4.61 1.20
N THR A 236 -13.04 3.49 1.52
CA THR A 236 -12.91 2.95 2.87
C THR A 236 -11.45 2.67 3.13
N LEU A 237 -10.92 3.09 4.27
CA LEU A 237 -9.64 2.67 4.81
C LEU A 237 -9.91 1.99 6.13
N ASP A 238 -9.50 0.72 6.21
CA ASP A 238 -9.49 -0.06 7.44
C ASP A 238 -8.04 -0.20 7.90
N ALA A 239 -7.80 0.02 9.19
CA ALA A 239 -6.51 -0.17 9.80
C ALA A 239 -6.66 -0.99 11.07
N GLY A 240 -5.62 -1.72 11.43
CA GLY A 240 -5.68 -2.57 12.61
C GLY A 240 -4.34 -3.13 13.06
N SER A 241 -4.39 -3.85 14.18
CA SER A 241 -3.24 -4.58 14.71
C SER A 241 -3.70 -5.94 15.19
N GLN A 242 -3.28 -6.98 14.47
CA GLN A 242 -3.42 -8.34 14.92
C GLN A 242 -2.48 -8.62 16.09
N PRO A 243 -2.95 -9.26 17.18
CA PRO A 243 -2.05 -9.83 18.18
C PRO A 243 -1.04 -10.76 17.51
N ASN A 244 0.20 -10.80 18.01
CA ASN A 244 1.25 -11.69 17.50
C ASN A 244 1.70 -11.47 16.05
N VAL A 245 1.26 -10.38 15.43
CA VAL A 245 1.74 -9.96 14.12
C VAL A 245 2.53 -8.68 14.31
N LEU A 246 3.85 -8.82 14.21
CA LEU A 246 4.81 -7.71 14.26
C LEU A 246 5.45 -7.50 12.90
N PRO A 247 4.93 -6.55 12.08
CA PRO A 247 5.58 -6.18 10.83
C PRO A 247 7.05 -5.80 11.02
N VAL A 248 7.86 -6.28 10.10
CA VAL A 248 9.21 -5.79 9.82
C VAL A 248 9.18 -5.05 8.48
N PHE A 249 10.02 -4.04 8.34
CA PHE A 249 10.14 -3.22 7.14
C PHE A 249 11.59 -3.10 6.71
N ILE A 250 11.90 -3.48 5.47
CA ILE A 250 13.19 -3.21 4.82
C ILE A 250 13.11 -1.80 4.25
N ASN A 251 14.04 -0.93 4.66
CA ASN A 251 14.11 0.47 4.25
C ASN A 251 12.76 1.19 4.36
N PHE A 252 12.00 0.92 5.44
CA PHE A 252 10.66 1.49 5.64
C PHE A 252 9.62 1.10 4.55
N ASP A 253 9.64 -0.17 4.10
CA ASP A 253 8.73 -0.74 3.10
C ASP A 253 9.00 -0.25 1.67
N ASP A 254 10.27 0.12 1.38
CA ASP A 254 10.71 0.43 0.01
C ASP A 254 10.56 -0.81 -0.88
N SER A 255 10.05 -0.62 -2.09
CA SER A 255 9.89 -1.73 -3.05
C SER A 255 11.21 -2.27 -3.60
N GLU A 256 12.28 -1.48 -3.52
CA GLU A 256 13.57 -1.81 -4.12
C GLU A 256 14.77 -1.09 -3.47
N THR A 257 15.95 -1.65 -3.65
CA THR A 257 17.23 -1.06 -3.21
C THR A 257 18.33 -1.33 -4.24
N PRO A 258 19.27 -0.39 -4.47
CA PRO A 258 20.45 -0.62 -5.31
C PRO A 258 21.64 -1.21 -4.52
N VAL A 259 21.49 -1.41 -3.21
CA VAL A 259 22.59 -1.84 -2.32
C VAL A 259 22.14 -2.99 -1.42
N CYS A 260 23.08 -3.89 -1.11
CA CYS A 260 22.83 -5.02 -0.20
C CYS A 260 22.68 -4.59 1.26
N GLN A 261 23.25 -3.45 1.65
CA GLN A 261 23.12 -2.94 3.02
C GLN A 261 21.82 -2.16 3.17
N VAL A 262 20.91 -2.67 3.98
CA VAL A 262 19.58 -2.12 4.22
C VAL A 262 19.38 -1.82 5.70
N THR A 263 18.34 -1.05 6.02
CA THR A 263 17.88 -0.85 7.39
C THR A 263 16.61 -1.64 7.61
N LEU A 264 16.60 -2.50 8.61
CA LEU A 264 15.39 -3.14 9.12
C LEU A 264 14.79 -2.24 10.18
N SER A 265 13.49 -1.98 10.06
CA SER A 265 12.67 -1.33 11.09
C SER A 265 11.64 -2.34 11.58
N MET A 266 11.61 -2.59 12.89
CA MET A 266 10.82 -3.66 13.50
C MET A 266 9.81 -3.08 14.48
N THR A 267 8.54 -3.45 14.34
CA THR A 267 7.52 -3.14 15.34
C THR A 267 7.74 -3.98 16.61
N ASN A 268 7.12 -3.55 17.71
CA ASN A 268 6.97 -4.37 18.92
C ASN A 268 5.47 -4.53 19.24
N GLU A 269 5.15 -5.43 20.16
CA GLU A 269 3.78 -5.56 20.65
C GLU A 269 3.49 -4.40 21.60
N GLU A 270 2.47 -3.61 21.26
CA GLU A 270 2.06 -2.40 21.97
C GLU A 270 0.54 -2.38 22.22
N VAL A 271 -0.14 -3.45 21.80
CA VAL A 271 -1.59 -3.49 21.57
C VAL A 271 -2.27 -4.61 22.38
N SER A 272 -1.53 -5.51 23.04
CA SER A 272 -2.16 -6.50 23.92
C SER A 272 -1.35 -6.87 25.16
N GLY A 273 -2.10 -7.14 26.25
CA GLY A 273 -1.72 -7.99 27.38
C GLY A 273 -2.54 -9.29 27.37
N PHE A 274 -2.82 -9.82 26.18
CA PHE A 274 -3.67 -10.99 25.96
C PHE A 274 -3.02 -11.90 24.94
N GLY A 275 -2.56 -13.08 25.39
CA GLY A 275 -2.24 -14.25 24.57
C GLY A 275 -1.33 -13.98 23.37
N GLY A 276 -0.02 -14.13 23.56
CA GLY A 276 0.94 -13.79 22.54
C GLY A 276 2.28 -13.36 23.12
N ILE A 277 3.21 -12.94 22.27
CA ILE A 277 4.42 -12.29 22.77
C ILE A 277 4.00 -10.95 23.36
N ASP A 278 4.15 -10.77 24.68
CA ASP A 278 3.77 -9.53 25.38
C ASP A 278 4.58 -8.34 24.86
N TYR A 279 5.90 -8.54 24.77
CA TYR A 279 6.80 -7.70 24.01
C TYR A 279 7.97 -8.55 23.54
N ALA A 280 8.50 -8.24 22.35
CA ALA A 280 9.73 -8.82 21.87
C ALA A 280 10.90 -8.31 22.72
N HIS A 281 11.59 -9.23 23.39
CA HIS A 281 12.82 -8.98 24.13
C HIS A 281 14.06 -9.38 23.32
N GLU A 282 13.94 -10.37 22.44
CA GLU A 282 15.00 -10.83 21.55
C GLU A 282 14.49 -11.02 20.12
N VAL A 283 15.42 -10.97 19.16
CA VAL A 283 15.18 -11.28 17.75
C VAL A 283 16.24 -12.23 17.19
N ALA A 284 15.86 -13.02 16.20
CA ALA A 284 16.76 -13.77 15.34
C ALA A 284 16.45 -13.44 13.88
N ILE A 285 17.45 -12.96 13.14
CA ILE A 285 17.27 -12.39 11.81
C ILE A 285 18.05 -13.22 10.79
N SER A 286 17.45 -13.49 9.62
CA SER A 286 18.06 -14.29 8.57
C SER A 286 17.59 -13.90 7.17
N ASN A 287 18.44 -14.11 6.16
CA ASN A 287 18.05 -14.08 4.76
C ASN A 287 17.44 -15.41 4.27
N LYS A 288 17.33 -16.41 5.16
CA LYS A 288 16.83 -17.75 4.86
C LYS A 288 15.57 -18.04 5.65
N ALA A 289 14.58 -18.63 4.98
CA ALA A 289 13.27 -18.97 5.56
C ALA A 289 13.35 -19.95 6.74
N ASP A 290 14.37 -20.81 6.76
CA ASP A 290 14.59 -21.79 7.84
C ASP A 290 15.32 -21.20 9.06
N LEU A 291 15.74 -19.93 8.98
CA LEU A 291 16.58 -19.25 9.96
C LEU A 291 17.85 -20.04 10.34
N ALA A 292 18.36 -20.89 9.44
CA ALA A 292 19.52 -21.73 9.73
C ALA A 292 20.77 -20.88 10.03
N GLY A 293 21.29 -21.02 11.25
CA GLY A 293 22.45 -20.28 11.73
C GLY A 293 22.13 -18.87 12.26
N ALA A 294 20.86 -18.47 12.32
CA ALA A 294 20.47 -17.22 12.98
C ALA A 294 20.77 -17.32 14.48
N VAL A 295 21.25 -16.22 15.06
CA VAL A 295 21.60 -16.11 16.48
C VAL A 295 20.60 -15.16 17.12
N TRP A 296 20.13 -15.52 18.31
CA TRP A 296 19.30 -14.64 19.13
C TRP A 296 20.13 -13.47 19.66
N GLU A 297 19.60 -12.27 19.54
CA GLU A 297 20.17 -11.02 20.04
C GLU A 297 19.08 -10.17 20.70
N PRO A 298 19.44 -9.21 21.58
CA PRO A 298 18.48 -8.29 22.17
C PRO A 298 17.69 -7.54 21.10
N TYR A 299 16.38 -7.39 21.31
CA TYR A 299 15.52 -6.61 20.44
C TYR A 299 16.01 -5.16 20.33
N SER A 300 16.05 -4.67 19.10
CA SER A 300 16.29 -3.27 18.76
C SER A 300 15.26 -2.86 17.71
N PRO A 301 14.63 -1.67 17.82
CA PRO A 301 13.62 -1.24 16.85
C PRO A 301 14.18 -1.03 15.44
N GLN A 302 15.50 -0.84 15.31
CA GLN A 302 16.19 -0.73 14.05
C GLN A 302 17.49 -1.53 14.03
N LYS A 303 17.84 -2.06 12.85
CA LYS A 303 19.11 -2.74 12.64
C LYS A 303 19.60 -2.62 11.20
N ILE A 304 20.91 -2.38 11.02
CA ILE A 304 21.55 -2.50 9.71
C ILE A 304 21.70 -3.98 9.37
N TRP A 305 21.24 -4.38 8.18
CA TRP A 305 21.28 -5.75 7.70
C TRP A 305 21.88 -5.85 6.30
N VAL A 306 22.47 -6.99 5.97
CA VAL A 306 23.07 -7.25 4.66
C VAL A 306 22.31 -8.37 3.97
N LEU A 307 21.70 -8.04 2.84
CA LEU A 307 20.99 -8.97 1.97
C LEU A 307 21.97 -9.94 1.29
N MET A 308 21.46 -11.11 0.88
CA MET A 308 22.22 -12.01 0.01
C MET A 308 22.57 -11.30 -1.31
N GLU A 309 23.81 -11.45 -1.77
CA GLU A 309 24.30 -10.84 -3.01
C GLU A 309 23.50 -11.30 -4.26
N GLY A 310 23.65 -10.52 -5.34
CA GLY A 310 23.05 -10.77 -6.64
C GLY A 310 21.67 -10.13 -6.80
N PRO A 311 21.33 -9.60 -7.99
CA PRO A 311 20.05 -8.94 -8.22
C PRO A 311 18.87 -9.91 -8.08
N GLY A 312 17.68 -9.36 -7.83
CA GLY A 312 16.43 -10.09 -7.70
C GLY A 312 15.73 -9.89 -6.35
N PRO A 313 14.59 -10.56 -6.15
CA PRO A 313 13.83 -10.46 -4.91
C PRO A 313 14.64 -11.00 -3.72
N LYS A 314 14.56 -10.29 -2.61
CA LYS A 314 15.21 -10.64 -1.33
C LYS A 314 14.15 -10.63 -0.24
N THR A 315 14.20 -11.63 0.62
CA THR A 315 13.36 -11.72 1.80
C THR A 315 14.24 -11.71 3.04
N VAL A 316 13.86 -10.93 4.04
CA VAL A 316 14.46 -10.97 5.38
C VAL A 316 13.42 -11.50 6.35
N TYR A 317 13.79 -12.56 7.06
CA TYR A 317 12.99 -13.21 8.08
C TYR A 317 13.44 -12.72 9.46
N VAL A 318 12.49 -12.33 10.30
CA VAL A 318 12.72 -11.91 11.68
C VAL A 318 11.85 -12.75 12.58
N LYS A 319 12.48 -13.53 13.44
CA LYS A 319 11.81 -14.24 14.52
C LYS A 319 11.93 -13.40 15.79
N TYR A 320 10.81 -13.11 16.43
CA TYR A 320 10.77 -12.40 17.71
C TYR A 320 10.58 -13.41 18.84
N ARG A 321 11.08 -13.07 20.03
CA ARG A 321 10.90 -13.86 21.25
C ARG A 321 10.66 -12.97 22.45
N ASP A 322 9.69 -13.33 23.28
CA ASP A 322 9.41 -12.67 24.56
C ASP A 322 10.25 -13.28 25.71
N PRO A 323 10.21 -12.70 26.93
CA PRO A 323 10.92 -13.26 28.09
C PRO A 323 10.49 -14.69 28.47
N GLU A 324 9.26 -15.08 28.15
CA GLU A 324 8.66 -16.39 28.42
C GLU A 324 9.07 -17.46 27.39
N GLY A 325 9.72 -17.05 26.29
CA GLY A 325 10.22 -17.91 25.24
C GLY A 325 9.21 -18.22 24.13
N LEU A 326 8.07 -17.54 24.09
CA LEU A 326 7.13 -17.61 22.97
C LEU A 326 7.74 -16.90 21.76
N GLU A 327 7.54 -17.47 20.58
CA GLU A 327 8.19 -17.01 19.36
C GLU A 327 7.17 -16.76 18.25
N ILE A 328 7.37 -15.69 17.50
CA ILE A 328 6.61 -15.39 16.28
C ILE A 328 7.56 -15.12 15.12
N LEU A 329 7.12 -15.37 13.88
CA LEU A 329 7.89 -15.12 12.67
C LEU A 329 7.23 -14.01 11.85
N SER A 330 8.05 -13.07 11.41
CA SER A 330 7.69 -12.03 10.46
C SER A 330 8.70 -11.99 9.32
N MET A 331 8.32 -11.37 8.22
CA MET A 331 9.21 -11.19 7.08
C MET A 331 8.83 -9.97 6.27
N ASP A 332 9.79 -9.50 5.48
CA ASP A 332 9.57 -8.49 4.46
C ASP A 332 10.44 -8.74 3.24
N ASP A 333 9.99 -8.22 2.10
CA ASP A 333 10.56 -8.41 0.78
C ASP A 333 11.04 -7.10 0.17
N ILE A 334 12.13 -7.16 -0.59
CA ILE A 334 12.65 -6.03 -1.37
C ILE A 334 13.27 -6.52 -2.67
N LEU A 335 13.16 -5.74 -3.75
CA LEU A 335 13.89 -6.00 -4.99
C LEU A 335 15.31 -5.41 -4.92
N LEU A 336 16.35 -6.25 -4.95
CA LEU A 336 17.73 -5.80 -5.14
C LEU A 336 18.02 -5.61 -6.63
N ARG A 337 18.40 -4.39 -7.03
CA ARG A 337 18.79 -4.04 -8.40
C ARG A 337 20.26 -4.28 -8.70
#